data_AF-A0A9P6EDJ4-F1
#
_entry.id   AF-A0A9P6EDJ4-F1
#
_cell.length_a   1.000
_cell.length_b   1.000
_cell.length_c   1.000
_cell.angle_alpha   90.00
_cell.angle_beta   90.00
_cell.angle_gamma   90.00
#
_symmetry.space_group_name_H-M   'P 1'
#
loop_
_entity.id
_entity.type
_entity.pdbx_description
1 polymer ?
#
loop_
_entity_poly.entity_id
_entity_poly.type
_entity_poly.pdbx_seq_one_letter_code
_entity_poly.pdbx_strand_id
1 'polypeptide(L)'
;MKWATTEPSRGIYNFEQSNQLVDWATSNGKMIRGHTFVWHNALPDWVQGINDIQILREVIANHVGAVAGTYKGKWDVVNEVLSDDGTLRDSVFSRVLGEEFIPLAFKATRDVDPNAIRYINDYNLEFDGPKARAMVSLVNRINANDGGQLIQGIGSQTHLEVD
;
A
#
# COMPACT_ATOMS: atom_id res chain seq x y z
N MET A 1 6.35 8.57 3.00
CA MET A 1 5.02 8.78 3.61
C MET A 1 4.54 7.44 4.17
N LYS A 2 5.33 6.84 5.06
CA LYS A 2 5.06 5.49 5.61
C LYS A 2 4.16 5.63 6.85
N TRP A 3 3.39 4.60 7.18
CA TRP A 3 2.38 4.66 8.26
C TRP A 3 2.95 5.18 9.58
N ALA A 4 4.12 4.69 10.03
CA ALA A 4 4.75 5.15 11.28
C ALA A 4 5.03 6.66 11.33
N THR A 5 5.23 7.30 10.17
CA THR A 5 5.49 8.73 10.08
C THR A 5 4.21 9.56 9.89
N THR A 6 3.23 9.03 9.16
CA THR A 6 2.00 9.76 8.83
C THR A 6 0.93 9.65 9.91
N GLU A 7 0.88 8.54 10.65
CA GLU A 7 -0.07 8.33 11.76
C GLU A 7 0.62 7.61 12.95
N PRO A 8 1.54 8.30 13.66
CA PRO A 8 2.30 7.69 14.75
C PRO A 8 1.43 7.20 15.92
N SER A 9 0.25 7.79 16.11
CA SER A 9 -0.77 7.38 17.09
C SER A 9 -2.13 7.35 16.41
N ARG A 10 -3.02 6.41 16.80
CA ARG A 10 -4.33 6.24 16.17
C ARG A 10 -5.12 7.55 16.08
N GLY A 11 -5.46 7.96 14.86
CA GLY A 11 -6.20 9.19 14.57
C GLY A 11 -5.40 10.49 14.67
N ILE A 12 -4.11 10.43 15.02
CA ILE A 12 -3.23 11.59 15.12
C ILE A 12 -2.25 11.56 13.95
N TYR A 13 -2.50 12.43 12.97
CA TYR A 13 -1.72 12.49 11.74
C TYR A 13 -0.62 13.55 11.81
N ASN A 14 0.54 13.23 11.23
CA ASN A 14 1.62 14.18 11.01
C ASN A 14 1.99 14.23 9.52
N PHE A 15 1.68 15.38 8.91
CA PHE A 15 1.91 15.63 7.49
C PHE A 15 2.95 16.73 7.23
N GLU A 16 3.62 17.25 8.25
CA GLU A 16 4.50 18.43 8.12
C GLU A 16 5.61 18.20 7.09
N GLN A 17 6.40 17.14 7.25
CA GLN A 17 7.52 16.84 6.36
C GLN A 17 7.04 16.43 4.96
N SER A 18 5.93 15.68 4.87
CA SER A 18 5.39 15.29 3.57
C SER A 18 4.78 16.47 2.81
N ASN A 19 4.18 17.45 3.51
CA ASN A 19 3.72 18.69 2.90
C ASN A 19 4.89 19.47 2.29
N GLN A 20 5.97 19.66 3.04
CA GLN A 20 7.16 20.36 2.54
C GLN A 20 7.73 19.70 1.26
N LEU A 21 7.81 18.37 1.24
CA LEU A 21 8.25 17.63 0.05
C LEU A 21 7.28 17.80 -1.12
N VAL A 22 5.98 17.66 -0.88
CA VAL A 22 4.95 17.76 -1.91
C VAL A 22 4.89 19.16 -2.51
N ASP A 23 4.95 20.19 -1.67
CA ASP A 23 4.96 21.60 -2.09
C ASP A 23 6.18 21.91 -2.95
N TRP A 24 7.37 21.45 -2.53
CA TRP A 24 8.58 21.62 -3.32
C TRP A 24 8.47 20.89 -4.66
N ALA A 25 8.07 19.62 -4.67
CA ALA A 25 7.96 18.83 -5.89
C ALA A 25 6.95 19.44 -6.87
N THR A 26 5.77 19.83 -6.39
CA THR A 26 4.70 20.40 -7.24
C THR A 26 5.07 21.78 -7.78
N SER A 27 5.63 22.67 -6.95
CA SER A 27 6.11 23.98 -7.40
C SER A 27 7.23 23.90 -8.44
N ASN A 28 7.97 22.79 -8.48
CA ASN A 28 9.02 22.52 -9.46
C ASN A 28 8.58 21.61 -10.61
N GLY A 29 7.27 21.40 -10.79
CA GLY A 29 6.70 20.62 -11.89
C GLY A 29 7.09 19.14 -11.86
N LYS A 30 7.38 18.59 -10.67
CA LYS A 30 7.74 17.19 -10.48
C LYS A 30 6.51 16.35 -10.14
N MET A 31 6.45 15.14 -10.69
CA MET A 31 5.47 14.15 -10.27
C MET A 31 5.87 13.54 -8.93
N ILE A 32 4.86 13.08 -8.19
CA ILE A 32 5.04 12.39 -6.91
C ILE A 32 4.38 11.02 -7.05
N ARG A 33 5.09 9.98 -6.60
CA ARG A 33 4.50 8.68 -6.28
C ARG A 33 4.51 8.56 -4.76
N GLY A 34 3.35 8.52 -4.16
CA GLY A 34 3.24 8.33 -2.73
C GLY A 34 3.59 6.89 -2.35
N HIS A 35 4.43 6.74 -1.33
CA HIS A 35 4.95 5.46 -0.86
C HIS A 35 4.98 5.48 0.68
N THR A 36 4.17 4.67 1.37
CA THR A 36 3.13 3.72 0.91
C THR A 36 2.04 3.70 1.99
N PHE A 37 0.79 3.33 1.66
CA PHE A 37 -0.27 3.30 2.68
C PHE A 37 -0.13 2.11 3.62
N VAL A 38 -0.11 0.88 3.09
CA VAL A 38 -0.07 -0.34 3.90
C VAL A 38 1.25 -1.09 3.65
N TRP A 39 2.02 -1.27 4.73
CA TRP A 39 3.27 -2.01 4.69
C TRP A 39 3.53 -2.66 6.05
N HIS A 40 4.04 -3.89 6.03
CA HIS A 40 4.35 -4.64 7.26
C HIS A 40 5.53 -4.04 8.03
N ASN A 41 6.38 -3.26 7.36
CA ASN A 41 7.52 -2.57 7.95
C ASN A 41 7.20 -1.07 8.13
N ALA A 42 7.97 -0.39 8.99
CA ALA A 42 7.74 1.01 9.38
C ALA A 42 6.27 1.27 9.75
N LEU A 43 5.73 0.38 10.59
CA LEU A 43 4.35 0.35 11.05
C LEU A 43 4.30 0.72 12.54
N PRO A 44 3.39 1.61 12.98
CA PRO A 44 3.27 1.93 14.40
C PRO A 44 2.90 0.70 15.25
N ASP A 45 3.46 0.63 16.47
CA ASP A 45 3.17 -0.46 17.40
C ASP A 45 1.68 -0.58 17.74
N TRP A 46 0.95 0.54 17.75
CA TRP A 46 -0.49 0.54 18.02
C TRP A 46 -1.29 -0.20 16.96
N VAL A 47 -0.81 -0.28 15.71
CA VAL A 47 -1.43 -1.08 14.65
C VAL A 47 -1.04 -2.55 14.81
N GLN A 48 0.22 -2.84 15.15
CA GLN A 48 0.72 -4.20 15.34
C GLN A 48 -0.03 -4.96 16.44
N GLY A 49 -0.51 -4.25 17.46
CA GLY A 49 -1.29 -4.83 18.57
C GLY A 49 -2.77 -5.13 18.27
N ILE A 50 -3.28 -4.80 17.08
CA ILE A 50 -4.69 -5.01 16.74
C ILE A 50 -4.91 -6.46 16.29
N ASN A 51 -5.82 -7.16 16.95
CA ASN A 51 -6.25 -8.52 16.58
C ASN A 51 -7.73 -8.63 16.22
N ASP A 52 -8.50 -7.56 16.41
CA ASP A 52 -9.90 -7.49 16.04
C ASP A 52 -10.06 -7.16 14.55
N ILE A 53 -10.81 -8.01 13.86
CA ILE A 53 -11.05 -7.91 12.41
C ILE A 53 -11.71 -6.59 12.03
N GLN A 54 -12.73 -6.14 12.78
CA GLN A 54 -13.47 -4.93 12.42
C GLN A 54 -12.64 -3.69 12.69
N ILE A 55 -11.94 -3.66 13.82
CA ILE A 55 -11.03 -2.57 14.16
C ILE A 55 -9.93 -2.45 13.09
N LEU A 56 -9.31 -3.56 12.66
CA LEU A 56 -8.24 -3.47 11.67
C LEU A 56 -8.76 -3.02 10.30
N ARG A 57 -9.97 -3.47 9.89
CA ARG A 57 -10.61 -2.97 8.67
C ARG A 57 -10.82 -1.46 8.72
N GLU A 58 -11.38 -0.97 9.82
CA GLU A 58 -11.64 0.46 10.03
C GLU A 58 -10.34 1.26 10.02
N VAL A 59 -9.32 0.77 10.72
CA VAL A 59 -8.00 1.42 10.82
C VAL A 59 -7.33 1.54 9.45
N ILE A 60 -7.35 0.49 8.62
CA ILE A 60 -6.82 0.55 7.25
C ILE A 60 -7.60 1.56 6.41
N ALA A 61 -8.93 1.50 6.42
CA ALA A 61 -9.76 2.39 5.63
C ALA A 61 -9.57 3.86 6.03
N ASN A 62 -9.52 4.15 7.32
CA ASN A 62 -9.30 5.49 7.85
C ASN A 62 -7.90 6.02 7.49
N HIS A 63 -6.85 5.21 7.66
CA HIS A 63 -5.49 5.62 7.32
C HIS A 63 -5.35 5.94 5.83
N VAL A 64 -5.77 5.01 4.97
CA VAL A 64 -5.76 5.20 3.52
C VAL A 64 -6.57 6.43 3.15
N GLY A 65 -7.77 6.57 3.72
CA GLY A 65 -8.67 7.70 3.47
C GLY A 65 -8.06 9.04 3.85
N ALA A 66 -7.37 9.12 4.99
CA ALA A 66 -6.72 10.34 5.45
C ALA A 66 -5.53 10.70 4.54
N VAL A 67 -4.60 9.78 4.30
CA VAL A 67 -3.38 10.09 3.53
C VAL A 67 -3.69 10.34 2.05
N ALA A 68 -4.54 9.52 1.42
CA ALA A 68 -5.00 9.75 0.04
C ALA A 68 -5.97 10.95 -0.05
N GLY A 69 -6.64 11.29 1.05
CA GLY A 69 -7.43 12.51 1.21
C GLY A 69 -6.57 13.76 1.10
N THR A 70 -5.41 13.74 1.77
CA THR A 70 -4.44 14.83 1.78
C THR A 70 -3.67 14.96 0.47
N TYR A 71 -3.22 13.85 -0.14
CA TYR A 71 -2.44 13.88 -1.39
C TYR A 71 -3.07 13.01 -2.48
N LYS A 72 -3.50 13.65 -3.56
CA LYS A 72 -4.10 12.99 -4.73
C LYS A 72 -3.02 12.58 -5.73
N GLY A 73 -3.23 11.46 -6.43
CA GLY A 73 -2.33 11.03 -7.52
C GLY A 73 -1.89 9.57 -7.48
N LYS A 74 -0.60 9.31 -7.73
CA LYS A 74 -0.07 7.94 -7.90
C LYS A 74 0.37 7.37 -6.56
N TRP A 75 -0.03 6.15 -6.25
CA TRP A 75 0.21 5.55 -4.94
C TRP A 75 0.65 4.09 -5.03
N ASP A 76 1.67 3.74 -4.26
CA ASP A 76 1.85 2.37 -3.79
C ASP A 76 0.85 2.16 -2.63
N VAL A 77 -0.23 1.43 -2.90
CA VAL A 77 -1.33 1.25 -1.95
C VAL A 77 -0.97 0.18 -0.92
N VAL A 78 -0.42 -0.92 -1.38
CA VAL A 78 0.16 -1.96 -0.52
C VAL A 78 1.59 -2.25 -0.99
N ASN A 79 2.49 -2.47 -0.05
CA ASN A 79 3.90 -2.76 -0.32
C ASN A 79 4.29 -4.11 0.30
N GLU A 80 5.04 -4.92 -0.46
CA GLU A 80 5.72 -6.14 0.00
C GLU A 80 4.80 -7.17 0.67
N VAL A 81 3.68 -7.46 0.02
CA VAL A 81 2.66 -8.37 0.56
C VAL A 81 3.01 -9.85 0.36
N LEU A 82 3.96 -10.17 -0.52
CA LEU A 82 4.38 -11.55 -0.78
C LEU A 82 5.73 -11.87 -0.16
N SER A 83 5.88 -13.10 0.32
CA SER A 83 7.15 -13.76 0.62
C SER A 83 7.86 -14.19 -0.67
N ASP A 84 9.15 -14.54 -0.61
CA ASP A 84 9.93 -14.91 -1.81
C ASP A 84 9.46 -16.22 -2.47
N ASP A 85 8.77 -17.08 -1.72
CA ASP A 85 8.10 -18.29 -2.24
C ASP A 85 6.74 -18.02 -2.89
N GLY A 86 6.28 -16.76 -2.91
CA GLY A 86 5.00 -16.34 -3.46
C GLY A 86 3.80 -16.50 -2.53
N THR A 87 4.00 -16.93 -1.28
CA THR A 87 2.94 -16.95 -0.26
C THR A 87 2.65 -15.56 0.28
N LEU A 88 1.48 -15.36 0.88
CA LEU A 88 1.15 -14.12 1.58
C LEU A 88 2.08 -13.97 2.80
N ARG A 89 2.79 -12.85 2.89
CA ARG A 89 3.75 -12.58 3.96
C ARG A 89 3.05 -12.54 5.32
N ASP A 90 3.67 -13.15 6.33
CA ASP A 90 3.22 -13.02 7.72
C ASP A 90 3.33 -11.57 8.20
N SER A 91 2.21 -10.98 8.59
CA SER A 91 2.08 -9.61 9.10
C SER A 91 0.80 -9.50 9.92
N VAL A 92 0.64 -8.42 10.70
CA VAL A 92 -0.62 -8.17 11.42
C VAL A 92 -1.83 -8.17 10.47
N PHE A 93 -1.65 -7.62 9.26
CA PHE A 93 -2.69 -7.57 8.24
C PHE A 93 -3.10 -8.96 7.74
N SER A 94 -2.14 -9.82 7.39
CA SER A 94 -2.45 -11.15 6.88
C SER A 94 -2.92 -12.12 7.97
N ARG A 95 -2.41 -12.01 9.20
CA ARG A 95 -2.88 -12.82 10.33
C ARG A 95 -4.33 -12.52 10.72
N VAL A 96 -4.73 -11.25 10.67
CA VAL A 96 -6.07 -10.83 11.11
C VAL A 96 -7.08 -10.86 9.95
N LEU A 97 -6.70 -10.44 8.75
CA LEU A 97 -7.62 -10.28 7.61
C LEU A 97 -7.35 -11.23 6.44
N GLY A 98 -6.31 -12.06 6.50
CA GLY A 98 -5.91 -12.88 5.36
C GLY A 98 -5.56 -11.99 4.16
N GLU A 99 -5.99 -12.38 2.96
CA GLU A 99 -5.78 -11.58 1.73
C GLU A 99 -6.67 -10.32 1.67
N GLU A 100 -7.72 -10.22 2.48
CA GLU A 100 -8.77 -9.20 2.34
C GLU A 100 -8.27 -7.77 2.56
N PHE A 101 -7.20 -7.57 3.34
CA PHE A 101 -6.64 -6.23 3.57
C PHE A 101 -6.18 -5.55 2.27
N ILE A 102 -5.79 -6.35 1.26
CA ILE A 102 -5.32 -5.84 -0.03
C ILE A 102 -6.48 -5.15 -0.77
N PRO A 103 -7.53 -5.84 -1.24
CA PRO A 103 -8.63 -5.18 -1.94
C PRO A 103 -9.33 -4.13 -1.08
N LEU A 104 -9.36 -4.27 0.26
CA LEU A 104 -9.86 -3.24 1.15
C LEU A 104 -9.10 -1.90 0.98
N ALA A 105 -7.77 -1.91 1.04
CA ALA A 105 -6.95 -0.71 0.91
C ALA A 105 -7.11 -0.07 -0.48
N PHE A 106 -7.18 -0.88 -1.54
CA PHE A 106 -7.41 -0.36 -2.89
C PHE A 106 -8.79 0.25 -3.08
N LYS A 107 -9.85 -0.36 -2.50
CA LYS A 107 -11.21 0.20 -2.54
C LYS A 107 -11.27 1.51 -1.78
N ALA A 108 -10.73 1.56 -0.56
CA ALA A 108 -10.63 2.79 0.21
C ALA A 108 -9.90 3.91 -0.55
N THR A 109 -8.81 3.56 -1.27
CA THR A 109 -8.10 4.54 -2.12
C THR A 109 -8.99 5.04 -3.27
N ARG A 110 -9.67 4.14 -3.99
CA ARG A 110 -10.58 4.49 -5.10
C ARG A 110 -11.74 5.36 -4.62
N ASP A 111 -12.28 5.10 -3.44
CA ASP A 111 -13.45 5.82 -2.92
C ASP A 111 -13.11 7.29 -2.58
N VAL A 112 -11.89 7.57 -2.13
CA VAL A 112 -11.45 8.94 -1.79
C VAL A 112 -10.71 9.67 -2.91
N ASP A 113 -10.05 8.93 -3.81
CA ASP A 113 -9.40 9.45 -5.01
C ASP A 113 -9.65 8.50 -6.20
N PRO A 114 -10.80 8.65 -6.89
CA PRO A 114 -11.14 7.81 -8.04
C PRO A 114 -10.12 7.89 -9.18
N ASN A 115 -9.41 9.02 -9.27
CA ASN A 115 -8.42 9.31 -10.30
C ASN A 115 -7.01 8.85 -9.92
N ALA A 116 -6.79 8.36 -8.68
CA ALA A 116 -5.51 7.85 -8.26
C ALA A 116 -5.08 6.69 -9.16
N ILE A 117 -3.79 6.64 -9.54
CA ILE A 117 -3.22 5.43 -10.12
C ILE A 117 -2.74 4.54 -8.98
N ARG A 118 -3.42 3.41 -8.79
CA ARG A 118 -3.23 2.51 -7.64
C ARG A 118 -2.30 1.36 -7.99
N TYR A 119 -1.10 1.36 -7.40
CA TYR A 119 -0.08 0.32 -7.56
C TYR A 119 -0.06 -0.64 -6.37
N ILE A 120 0.20 -1.92 -6.66
CA ILE A 120 0.80 -2.86 -5.71
C ILE A 120 2.32 -2.86 -5.97
N ASN A 121 3.15 -2.78 -4.94
CA ASN A 121 4.61 -2.68 -5.10
C ASN A 121 5.34 -3.78 -4.32
N ASP A 122 6.34 -4.41 -4.92
CA ASP A 122 7.15 -5.46 -4.27
C ASP A 122 8.55 -5.56 -4.90
N TYR A 123 9.48 -6.18 -4.18
CA TYR A 123 10.83 -6.52 -4.66
C TYR A 123 10.89 -7.97 -5.17
N ASN A 124 11.96 -8.34 -5.87
CA ASN A 124 12.17 -9.68 -6.45
C ASN A 124 11.07 -10.09 -7.45
N LEU A 125 10.61 -9.14 -8.26
CA LEU A 125 9.65 -9.38 -9.34
C LEU A 125 10.30 -9.34 -10.73
N GLU A 126 11.60 -9.04 -10.79
CA GLU A 126 12.35 -8.76 -12.01
C GLU A 126 12.73 -10.04 -12.79
N PHE A 127 12.64 -11.20 -12.14
CA PHE A 127 12.94 -12.51 -12.70
C PHE A 127 11.72 -13.42 -12.63
N ASP A 128 11.61 -14.36 -13.58
CA ASP A 128 10.56 -15.38 -13.51
C ASP A 128 10.81 -16.31 -12.31
N GLY A 129 9.88 -16.29 -11.37
CA GLY A 129 9.98 -17.01 -10.11
C GLY A 129 8.64 -17.11 -9.39
N PRO A 130 8.59 -17.86 -8.27
CA PRO A 130 7.36 -18.07 -7.51
C PRO A 130 6.67 -16.74 -7.14
N LYS A 131 7.44 -15.76 -6.64
CA LYS A 131 6.93 -14.45 -6.25
C LYS A 131 6.34 -13.64 -7.41
N ALA A 132 7.06 -13.54 -8.53
CA ALA A 132 6.58 -12.83 -9.73
C ALA A 132 5.27 -13.45 -10.27
N ARG A 133 5.21 -14.78 -10.36
CA ARG A 133 4.00 -15.49 -10.79
C ARG A 133 2.84 -15.29 -9.82
N ALA A 134 3.10 -15.38 -8.51
CA ALA A 134 2.10 -15.13 -7.48
C ALA A 134 1.56 -13.69 -7.53
N MET A 135 2.41 -12.70 -7.76
CA MET A 135 1.99 -11.30 -7.92
C MET A 135 1.03 -11.12 -9.10
N VAL A 136 1.36 -11.69 -10.27
CA VAL A 136 0.48 -11.66 -11.44
C VAL A 136 -0.85 -12.35 -11.16
N SER A 137 -0.84 -13.54 -10.55
CA SER A 137 -2.05 -14.28 -10.19
C SER A 137 -2.92 -13.53 -9.17
N LEU A 138 -2.31 -12.90 -8.17
CA LEU A 138 -3.00 -12.10 -7.15
C LEU A 138 -3.72 -10.90 -7.79
N VAL A 139 -3.00 -10.11 -8.59
CA VAL A 139 -3.58 -8.92 -9.25
C VAL A 139 -4.73 -9.30 -10.19
N ASN A 140 -4.54 -10.35 -11.00
CA ASN A 140 -5.59 -10.84 -11.89
C ASN A 140 -6.83 -11.29 -11.10
N ARG A 141 -6.66 -12.05 -10.02
CA ARG A 141 -7.77 -12.50 -9.17
C ARG A 141 -8.52 -11.34 -8.53
N ILE A 142 -7.81 -10.36 -7.96
CA ILE A 142 -8.43 -9.21 -7.30
C ILE A 142 -9.22 -8.37 -8.31
N ASN A 143 -8.64 -8.07 -9.48
CA ASN A 143 -9.31 -7.29 -10.52
C ASN A 143 -10.53 -8.04 -11.09
N ALA A 144 -10.42 -9.35 -11.32
CA ALA A 144 -11.55 -10.16 -11.75
C ALA A 144 -12.70 -10.14 -10.73
N ASN A 145 -12.39 -10.26 -9.44
CA ASN A 145 -13.39 -10.25 -8.36
C ASN A 145 -14.05 -8.88 -8.13
N ASP A 146 -13.34 -7.79 -8.41
CA ASP A 146 -13.90 -6.43 -8.33
C ASP A 146 -14.79 -6.08 -9.55
N GLY A 147 -14.64 -6.81 -10.66
CA GLY A 147 -15.33 -6.50 -11.92
C GLY A 147 -14.74 -5.30 -12.66
N GLY A 148 -13.50 -4.92 -12.33
CA GLY A 148 -12.82 -3.75 -12.87
C GLY A 148 -11.33 -3.71 -12.56
N GLN A 149 -10.68 -2.62 -12.93
CA GLN A 149 -9.23 -2.44 -12.70
C GLN A 149 -8.99 -1.75 -11.35
N LEU A 150 -9.26 -2.48 -10.27
CA LEU A 150 -9.03 -2.01 -8.91
C LEU A 150 -7.55 -1.70 -8.66
N ILE A 151 -6.68 -2.66 -9.00
CA ILE A 151 -5.23 -2.53 -9.06
C ILE A 151 -4.85 -2.15 -10.49
N GLN A 152 -4.25 -0.98 -10.69
CA GLN A 152 -3.96 -0.40 -12.00
C GLN A 152 -2.51 -0.58 -12.44
N GLY A 153 -1.61 -0.97 -11.53
CA GLY A 153 -0.22 -1.24 -11.86
C GLY A 153 0.48 -2.13 -10.84
N ILE A 154 1.55 -2.78 -11.29
CA ILE A 154 2.50 -3.49 -10.45
C ILE A 154 3.81 -2.68 -10.48
N GLY A 155 4.32 -2.31 -9.32
CA GLY A 155 5.63 -1.70 -9.14
C GLY A 155 6.67 -2.77 -8.80
N SER A 156 7.74 -2.83 -9.60
CA SER A 156 8.91 -3.67 -9.35
C SER A 156 10.00 -2.80 -8.73
N GLN A 157 10.39 -3.05 -7.47
CA GLN A 157 11.35 -2.19 -6.76
C GLN A 157 12.72 -2.15 -7.44
N THR A 158 13.12 -3.23 -8.13
CA THR A 158 14.36 -3.32 -8.90
C THR A 158 15.61 -3.09 -8.03
N HIS A 159 15.59 -3.65 -6.81
CA HIS A 159 16.78 -3.77 -5.98
C HIS A 159 17.64 -4.93 -6.51
N LEU A 160 18.50 -4.62 -7.49
CA LEU A 160 19.36 -5.59 -8.17
C LEU A 160 20.80 -5.47 -7.65
N GLU A 161 21.45 -6.62 -7.50
CA GLU A 161 22.89 -6.71 -7.22
C GLU A 161 23.64 -7.11 -8.50
N VAL A 162 24.93 -6.77 -8.56
CA VAL A 162 25.84 -7.19 -9.64
C VAL A 162 26.59 -8.41 -9.14
N ASP A 163 26.64 -9.47 -9.95
CA ASP A 163 27.41 -10.69 -9.70
C ASP A 163 28.92 -10.46 -9.58
#